data_AF-A0A948DQW1-F1
#
_entry.id   AF-A0A948DQW1-F1
#
_cell.length_a   1.000
_cell.length_b   1.000
_cell.length_c   1.000
_cell.angle_alpha   90.00
_cell.angle_beta   90.00
_cell.angle_gamma   90.00
#
_symmetry.space_group_name_H-M   'P 1'
#
loop_
_entity.id
_entity.type
_entity.pdbx_description
1 polymer ?
#
loop_
_entity_poly.entity_id
_entity_poly.type
_entity_poly.pdbx_seq_one_letter_code
_entity_poly.pdbx_strand_id
1 'polypeptide(L)' 'MKVFLVDDSAIVLEKLAEGEQIIAAPTLIKKLPLPLRRIIGDMSKTERVLVGLDLQRKA' A
#
# COMPACT_ATOMS: atom_id res chain seq x y z
N MET A 1 10.75 0.15 7.68
CA MET A 1 9.69 -0.25 6.72
C MET A 1 8.53 0.71 6.91
N LYS A 2 8.08 1.42 5.86
CA LYS A 2 6.95 2.35 5.95
C LYS A 2 5.88 1.94 4.94
N VAL A 3 4.74 1.50 5.47
CA VAL A 3 3.57 1.06 4.71
C VAL A 3 2.45 2.05 5.01
N PHE A 4 1.80 2.55 3.96
CA PHE A 4 0.66 3.45 4.08
C PHE A 4 -0.56 2.78 3.47
N LEU A 5 -1.66 2.80 4.21
CA LEU A 5 -2.99 2.40 3.75
C LEU A 5 -3.75 3.67 3.38
N VAL A 6 -4.29 3.71 2.17
CA VAL A 6 -5.17 4.78 1.69
C VAL A 6 -6.50 4.16 1.32
N ASP A 7 -7.55 4.51 2.05
CA ASP A 7 -8.93 4.07 1.84
C ASP A 7 -9.83 5.22 1.36
N ASP A 8 -11.02 4.91 0.85
CA ASP A 8 -11.98 5.88 0.31
C ASP A 8 -12.52 6.86 1.39
N SER A 9 -12.32 6.55 2.68
CA SER A 9 -12.72 7.37 3.83
C SER A 9 -11.64 8.37 4.27
N ALA A 10 -10.51 8.45 3.58
CA ALA A 10 -9.32 9.17 4.04
C ALA A 10 -9.37 10.70 3.82
N ILE A 11 -10.22 11.40 4.59
CA ILE A 11 -10.19 12.86 4.78
C ILE A 11 -8.82 13.36 5.31
N VAL A 12 -8.03 12.47 5.93
CA VAL A 12 -6.80 12.82 6.64
C VAL A 12 -5.55 12.80 5.74
N LEU A 13 -5.62 12.27 4.51
CA LEU A 13 -4.45 12.10 3.64
C LEU A 13 -4.69 12.40 2.15
N GLU A 14 -5.60 13.31 1.82
CA GLU A 14 -5.77 13.84 0.45
C GLU A 14 -4.41 14.20 -0.19
N LYS A 15 -3.53 14.87 0.58
CA LYS A 15 -2.14 15.19 0.16
C LYS A 15 -1.29 13.98 -0.24
N LEU A 16 -1.50 12.80 0.37
CA LEU A 16 -0.76 11.59 0.02
C LEU A 16 -1.40 10.86 -1.15
N ALA A 17 -2.73 10.86 -1.25
CA ALA A 17 -3.44 10.27 -2.38
C ALA A 17 -3.15 11.03 -3.69
N GLU A 18 -3.12 12.36 -3.63
CA GLU A 18 -2.74 13.23 -4.75
C GLU A 18 -1.27 13.04 -5.15
N GLY A 19 -0.37 13.05 -4.17
CA GLY A 19 1.07 12.89 -4.41
C GLY A 19 1.47 11.53 -5.00
N GLU A 20 0.65 10.50 -4.79
CA GLU A 20 0.91 9.13 -5.26
C GLU A 20 -0.03 8.69 -6.41
N GLN A 21 -0.89 9.60 -6.90
CA GLN A 21 -1.89 9.36 -7.96
C GLN A 21 -2.65 8.04 -7.74
N ILE A 22 -3.37 7.95 -6.63
CA ILE A 22 -4.15 6.76 -6.27
C ILE A 22 -5.52 6.84 -6.94
N ILE A 23 -5.77 5.99 -7.94
CA ILE A 23 -7.01 5.98 -8.73
C ILE A 23 -8.07 5.04 -8.14
N ALA A 24 -7.66 4.10 -7.28
CA ALA A 24 -8.56 3.13 -6.65
C ALA A 24 -8.21 3.00 -5.16
N ALA A 25 -9.22 2.95 -4.30
CA ALA A 25 -9.04 2.52 -2.92
C ALA A 25 -9.75 1.18 -2.68
N PRO A 26 -9.34 0.43 -1.65
CA PRO A 26 -8.18 0.67 -0.79
C PRO A 26 -6.84 0.31 -1.47
N THR A 27 -5.82 1.17 -1.33
CA THR A 27 -4.46 0.99 -1.87
C THR A 27 -3.40 0.98 -0.76
N LEU A 28 -2.47 0.03 -0.85
CA LEU A 28 -1.32 -0.12 0.02
C LEU A 28 -0.03 0.25 -0.71
N ILE A 29 0.78 1.14 -0.15
CA ILE A 29 2.05 1.58 -0.76
C ILE A 29 3.25 1.29 0.16
N LYS A 30 4.24 0.55 -0.36
CA LYS A 30 5.57 0.37 0.24
C LYS A 30 6.52 1.40 -0.35
N LYS A 31 6.93 2.39 0.44
CA LYS A 31 7.89 3.43 0.02
C LYS A 31 9.34 3.05 0.27
N LEU A 32 9.63 2.34 1.35
CA LEU A 32 10.99 2.01 1.77
C LEU A 32 11.11 0.61 2.40
N PRO A 33 12.21 -0.11 2.15
CA PRO A 33 13.28 0.21 1.19
C PRO A 33 12.78 0.10 -0.26
N LEU A 34 13.47 0.74 -1.20
CA LEU A 34 13.19 0.60 -2.64
C LEU A 34 13.24 -0.90 -3.04
N PRO A 35 12.50 -1.32 -4.07
CA PRO A 35 11.64 -0.55 -4.97
C PRO A 35 10.26 -0.22 -4.40
N LEU A 36 9.65 0.85 -4.91
CA LEU A 36 8.27 1.23 -4.56
C LEU A 36 7.30 0.15 -5.05
N ARG A 37 6.44 -0.36 -4.16
CA ARG A 37 5.41 -1.36 -4.50
C ARG A 37 4.02 -0.91 -4.09
N ARG A 38 3.02 -1.15 -4.94
CA ARG A 38 1.60 -0.79 -4.72
C ARG A 38 0.73 -2.02 -4.84
N ILE A 39 -0.25 -2.16 -3.95
CA ILE A 39 -1.28 -3.22 -4.01
C ILE A 39 -2.64 -2.55 -3.86
N ILE A 40 -3.58 -2.93 -4.72
CA ILE A 40 -4.97 -2.45 -4.69
C ILE A 40 -5.85 -3.62 -4.26
N GLY A 41 -6.76 -3.39 -3.33
CA GLY A 41 -7.71 -4.38 -2.85
C GLY A 41 -7.90 -4.34 -1.34
N ASP A 42 -8.89 -5.11 -0.88
CA ASP A 42 -9.44 -5.13 0.48
C ASP A 42 -8.47 -5.62 1.59
N MET A 43 -7.24 -6.01 1.24
CA MET A 43 -6.21 -6.49 2.16
C MET A 43 -6.60 -7.70 3.01
N SER A 44 -7.75 -8.33 2.72
CA SER A 44 -8.28 -9.50 3.42
C SER A 44 -7.36 -10.72 3.29
N LYS A 45 -6.54 -10.78 2.23
CA LYS A 45 -5.60 -11.88 1.94
C LYS A 45 -4.16 -11.48 2.23
N THR A 46 -3.78 -11.54 3.51
CA THR A 46 -2.45 -11.16 4.00
C THR A 46 -1.30 -11.82 3.24
N GLU A 47 -1.41 -13.09 2.88
CA GLU A 47 -0.38 -13.80 2.11
C GLU A 47 -0.07 -13.14 0.76
N ARG A 48 -1.13 -12.76 0.02
CA ARG A 48 -1.01 -12.08 -1.27
C ARG A 48 -0.44 -10.68 -1.10
N VAL A 49 -0.83 -9.99 -0.03
CA VAL A 49 -0.31 -8.66 0.32
C VAL A 49 1.20 -8.74 0.61
N LEU A 50 1.63 -9.72 1.40
CA LEU A 50 3.04 -9.91 1.76
C LEU A 50 3.90 -10.27 0.54
N VAL A 51 3.43 -11.17 -0.33
CA VAL A 51 4.11 -11.49 -1.60
C VAL A 51 4.19 -10.25 -2.50
N GLY A 52 3.08 -9.55 -2.68
CA GLY A 52 3.05 -8.34 -3.51
C GLY A 52 3.98 -7.25 -3.00
N LEU A 53 4.13 -7.09 -1.67
CA LEU A 53 5.02 -6.12 -1.07
C LEU A 53 6.48 -6.60 -0.91
N ASP A 54 6.84 -7.80 -1.37
CA ASP A 54 8.16 -8.42 -1.13
C ASP A 54 8.50 -8.60 0.35
N LEU A 55 7.48 -8.70 1.20
CA LEU A 55 7.66 -8.79 2.65
C LEU A 55 7.71 -10.24 3.14
N GLN A 56 7.91 -11.20 2.25
CA GLN A 56 8.18 -12.56 2.66
C GLN A 56 9.48 -12.55 3.48
N ARG A 57 9.35 -12.84 4.78
CA ARG A 57 10.51 -13.15 5.62
C ARG A 57 11.25 -14.29 4.94
N LYS A 58 12.43 -14.02 4.40
CA LYS A 58 13.41 -15.10 4.22
C LYS A 58 13.71 -15.61 5.63
N ALA A 59 13.40 -16.88 5.87
CA ALA A 59 13.79 -17.60 7.07
C ALA A 59 15.32 -17.67 7.15
#